data_AF-A0A2E3N0G8-F1
#
_entry.id   AF-A0A2E3N0G8-F1
#
_cell.length_a   1.000
_cell.length_b   1.000
_cell.length_c   1.000
_cell.angle_alpha   90.00
_cell.angle_beta   90.00
_cell.angle_gamma   90.00
#
_symmetry.space_group_name_H-M   'P 1'
#
loop_
_entity.id
_entity.type
_entity.pdbx_description
1 polymer ?
#
loop_
_entity_poly.entity_id
_entity_poly.type
_entity_poly.pdbx_seq_one_letter_code
_entity_poly.pdbx_strand_id
1 'polypeptide(L)'
;MNSWIKRLMYYGIGFGVGLLFVFFFFENRGCSWMPSNRVKNAILDRLIVVSEKTEDLMSQKGVDVNDVLLALSDGDIDFINSRKDIHPKSYVINRNSVSFVFTLPHESFISEVFLKDKTDNICNSKKGFGTIIHYPNDDNLLYIDSNQYINCQKESIGLKNTNYIFDLIKSSGKIDFSQTNFNQTPKPKHHITFIKDKNEIGCTVIWYKNKLNIITFDSIFKLDCDSLLLN
;
A
#
# COMPACT_ATOMS: atom_id res chain seq x y z
N MET A 1 58.66 25.69 13.11
CA MET A 1 57.24 25.32 12.88
C MET A 1 56.58 25.09 14.23
N ASN A 2 55.65 25.97 14.61
CA ASN A 2 55.06 26.02 15.96
C ASN A 2 54.39 24.67 16.30
N SER A 3 54.55 24.21 17.55
CA SER A 3 54.01 22.94 18.06
C SER A 3 52.51 22.74 17.74
N TRP A 4 51.77 23.84 17.70
CA TRP A 4 50.36 23.90 17.33
C TRP A 4 50.06 23.43 15.89
N ILE A 5 50.89 23.82 14.93
CA ILE A 5 50.71 23.49 13.51
C ILE A 5 50.91 21.98 13.28
N LYS A 6 51.89 21.38 13.97
CA LYS A 6 52.12 19.93 13.92
C LYS A 6 50.91 19.16 14.43
N ARG A 7 50.33 19.58 15.56
CA ARG A 7 49.12 18.96 16.13
C ARG A 7 47.94 19.06 15.16
N LEU A 8 47.71 20.23 14.57
CA LEU A 8 46.65 20.42 13.59
C LEU A 8 46.81 19.51 12.37
N MET A 9 48.04 19.30 11.87
CA MET A 9 48.30 18.39 10.76
C MET A 9 47.99 16.93 11.12
N TYR A 10 48.40 16.45 12.30
CA TYR A 10 48.11 15.07 12.73
C TYR A 10 46.60 14.83 12.88
N TYR A 11 45.88 15.77 13.50
CA TYR A 11 44.42 15.68 13.61
C TYR A 11 43.73 15.85 12.25
N GLY A 12 44.24 16.71 11.38
CA GLY A 12 43.72 16.92 10.02
C GLY A 12 43.85 15.70 9.12
N ILE A 13 44.95 14.94 9.23
CA ILE A 13 45.13 13.67 8.51
C ILE A 13 44.13 12.64 9.01
N GLY A 14 44.01 12.46 10.34
CA GLY A 14 43.03 11.54 10.92
C GLY A 14 41.58 11.92 10.56
N PHE A 15 41.25 13.21 10.61
CA PHE A 15 39.95 13.73 10.21
C PHE A 15 39.68 13.54 8.72
N GLY A 16 40.66 13.79 7.85
CA GLY A 16 40.54 13.60 6.41
C GLY A 16 40.34 12.13 6.03
N VAL A 17 41.10 11.22 6.65
CA VAL A 17 40.90 9.77 6.48
C VAL A 17 39.51 9.36 6.97
N GLY A 18 39.07 9.87 8.13
CA GLY A 18 37.72 9.64 8.65
C GLY A 18 36.62 10.15 7.70
N LEU A 19 36.80 11.33 7.12
CA LEU A 19 35.87 11.92 6.16
C LEU A 19 35.77 11.06 4.88
N LEU A 20 36.89 10.52 4.39
CA LEU A 20 36.93 9.61 3.25
C LEU A 20 36.11 8.34 3.53
N PHE A 21 36.26 7.75 4.72
CA PHE A 21 35.42 6.61 5.13
C PHE A 21 33.93 6.97 5.21
N VAL A 22 33.58 8.17 5.70
CA VAL A 22 32.18 8.61 5.72
C VAL A 22 31.63 8.73 4.31
N PHE A 23 32.33 9.37 3.37
CA PHE A 23 31.85 9.43 1.99
C PHE A 23 31.74 8.03 1.37
N PHE A 24 32.76 7.19 1.50
CA PHE A 24 32.74 5.84 0.94
C PHE A 24 31.60 4.95 1.48
N PHE A 25 31.30 5.02 2.79
CA PHE A 25 30.21 4.23 3.38
C PHE A 25 28.82 4.81 3.14
N PHE A 26 28.70 6.12 2.91
CA PHE A 26 27.40 6.81 2.80
C PHE A 26 27.07 7.34 1.40
N GLU A 27 27.98 7.22 0.43
CA GLU A 27 27.85 7.71 -0.97
C GLU A 27 26.55 7.25 -1.65
N ASN A 28 26.11 6.00 -1.41
CA ASN A 28 24.90 5.44 -2.03
C ASN A 28 23.68 5.36 -1.10
N ARG A 29 23.80 5.85 0.13
CA ARG A 29 22.66 5.93 1.06
C ARG A 29 22.16 7.36 1.06
N GLY A 30 21.39 7.72 0.04
CA GLY A 30 20.64 8.98 0.04
C GLY A 30 19.77 9.13 1.30
N CYS A 31 19.07 10.24 1.45
CA CYS A 31 18.17 10.50 2.59
C CYS A 31 16.95 9.54 2.67
N SER A 32 16.95 8.42 1.95
CA SER A 32 15.90 7.38 1.98
C SER A 32 15.72 6.72 3.35
N TRP A 33 16.70 6.83 4.26
CA TRP A 33 16.61 6.27 5.61
C TRP A 33 15.79 7.11 6.60
N MET A 34 15.52 8.38 6.28
CA MET A 34 14.78 9.28 7.18
C MET A 34 13.40 8.69 7.54
N PRO A 35 12.92 8.88 8.77
CA PRO A 35 11.62 8.36 9.20
C PRO A 35 10.46 8.74 8.26
N SER A 36 10.50 9.95 7.69
CA SER A 36 9.53 10.44 6.71
C SER A 36 9.48 9.52 5.47
N ASN A 37 10.64 9.28 4.84
CA ASN A 37 10.74 8.44 3.66
C ASN A 37 10.35 6.98 3.92
N ARG A 38 10.65 6.46 5.12
CA ARG A 38 10.22 5.10 5.52
C ARG A 38 8.69 4.98 5.58
N VAL A 39 8.00 5.98 6.11
CA VAL A 39 6.52 5.98 6.17
C VAL A 39 5.93 6.10 4.77
N LYS A 40 6.45 7.01 3.94
CA LYS A 40 6.01 7.16 2.53
C LYS A 40 6.19 5.85 1.75
N ASN A 41 7.35 5.21 1.86
CA ASN A 41 7.61 3.93 1.21
C ASN A 41 6.68 2.83 1.73
N ALA A 42 6.46 2.75 3.05
CA ALA A 42 5.50 1.79 3.59
C ALA A 42 4.08 1.99 3.02
N ILE A 43 3.66 3.23 2.77
CA ILE A 43 2.37 3.50 2.11
C ILE A 43 2.42 3.10 0.62
N LEU A 44 3.49 3.45 -0.10
CA LEU A 44 3.65 3.15 -1.54
C LEU A 44 3.84 1.66 -1.84
N ASP A 45 4.29 0.87 -0.88
CA ASP A 45 4.39 -0.60 -0.94
C ASP A 45 3.02 -1.30 -0.79
N ARG A 46 1.93 -0.54 -0.62
CA ARG A 46 0.55 -1.01 -0.48
C ARG A 46 -0.33 -0.50 -1.63
N LEU A 47 -1.50 -1.13 -1.80
CA LEU A 47 -2.57 -0.56 -2.62
C LEU A 47 -3.10 0.68 -1.92
N ILE A 48 -3.07 1.83 -2.58
CA ILE A 48 -3.70 3.04 -2.05
C ILE A 48 -5.12 3.07 -2.54
N VAL A 49 -6.06 3.19 -1.60
CA VAL A 49 -7.49 3.06 -1.87
C VAL A 49 -8.22 4.30 -1.37
N VAL A 50 -9.12 4.82 -2.19
CA VAL A 50 -10.03 5.91 -1.85
C VAL A 50 -11.43 5.32 -1.75
N SER A 51 -12.08 5.43 -0.59
CA SER A 51 -13.50 5.05 -0.46
C SER A 51 -14.41 6.02 -1.21
N GLU A 52 -15.56 5.56 -1.68
CA GLU A 52 -16.56 6.39 -2.40
C GLU A 52 -16.87 7.70 -1.65
N LYS A 53 -17.03 7.61 -0.32
CA LYS A 53 -17.25 8.78 0.53
C LYS A 53 -16.09 9.79 0.50
N THR A 54 -14.86 9.31 0.50
CA THR A 54 -13.67 10.18 0.43
C THR A 54 -13.51 10.74 -0.98
N GLU A 55 -13.82 9.97 -2.01
CA GLU A 55 -13.80 10.40 -3.42
C GLU A 55 -14.78 11.55 -3.66
N ASP A 56 -15.99 11.47 -3.08
CA ASP A 56 -16.97 12.57 -3.09
C ASP A 56 -16.42 13.82 -2.40
N LEU A 57 -15.77 13.66 -1.24
CA LEU A 57 -15.20 14.78 -0.48
C LEU A 57 -14.01 15.42 -1.22
N MET A 58 -13.19 14.60 -1.89
CA MET A 58 -12.10 15.05 -2.75
C MET A 58 -12.63 15.88 -3.91
N SER A 59 -13.66 15.38 -4.60
CA SER A 59 -14.34 16.08 -5.69
C SER A 59 -14.92 17.42 -5.24
N GLN A 60 -15.56 17.47 -4.06
CA GLN A 60 -16.11 18.71 -3.50
C GLN A 60 -15.04 19.75 -3.15
N LYS A 61 -13.85 19.31 -2.74
CA LYS A 61 -12.71 20.20 -2.40
C LYS A 61 -11.77 20.46 -3.57
N GLY A 62 -12.07 19.93 -4.77
CA GLY A 62 -11.23 20.06 -5.95
C GLY A 62 -9.86 19.40 -5.81
N VAL A 63 -9.78 18.32 -5.03
CA VAL A 63 -8.55 17.54 -4.82
C VAL A 63 -8.57 16.33 -5.75
N ASP A 64 -7.52 16.16 -6.54
CA ASP A 64 -7.41 15.04 -7.48
C ASP A 64 -6.55 13.90 -6.91
N VAL A 65 -6.62 12.73 -7.53
CA VAL A 65 -5.72 11.59 -7.28
C VAL A 65 -4.26 12.01 -7.39
N ASN A 66 -3.93 12.85 -8.36
CA ASN A 66 -2.57 13.38 -8.52
C ASN A 66 -2.08 14.14 -7.28
N ASP A 67 -2.95 14.86 -6.57
CA ASP A 67 -2.56 15.56 -5.34
C ASP A 67 -2.19 14.58 -4.22
N VAL A 68 -2.90 13.45 -4.14
CA VAL A 68 -2.61 12.36 -3.19
C VAL A 68 -1.23 11.76 -3.49
N LEU A 69 -0.96 11.47 -4.76
CA LEU A 69 0.32 10.87 -5.18
C LEU A 69 1.48 11.85 -4.98
N LEU A 70 1.27 13.14 -5.28
CA LEU A 70 2.28 14.16 -5.02
C LEU A 70 2.53 14.35 -3.52
N ALA A 71 1.50 14.29 -2.67
CA ALA A 71 1.68 14.29 -1.21
C ALA A 71 2.59 13.16 -0.72
N LEU A 72 2.51 11.97 -1.33
CA LEU A 72 3.42 10.87 -1.02
C LEU A 72 4.84 11.07 -1.57
N SER A 73 5.00 11.87 -2.63
CA SER A 73 6.30 12.24 -3.18
C SER A 73 6.99 13.31 -2.33
N ASP A 74 6.42 14.52 -2.26
CA ASP A 74 7.07 15.72 -1.71
C ASP A 74 6.44 16.24 -0.41
N GLY A 75 5.33 15.67 0.07
CA GLY A 75 4.63 16.16 1.26
C GLY A 75 5.35 15.89 2.58
N ASP A 76 5.01 16.66 3.60
CA ASP A 76 5.60 16.57 4.94
C ASP A 76 4.76 15.71 5.88
N ILE A 77 5.40 14.76 6.55
CA ILE A 77 4.70 13.92 7.53
C ILE A 77 4.59 14.66 8.86
N ASP A 78 3.35 14.84 9.29
CA ASP A 78 3.00 15.40 10.59
C ASP A 78 2.92 14.29 11.63
N PHE A 79 4.07 13.94 12.20
CA PHE A 79 4.18 12.90 13.22
C PHE A 79 3.43 13.24 14.51
N ILE A 80 3.12 14.52 14.77
CA ILE A 80 2.44 14.96 15.98
C ILE A 80 0.95 14.59 15.87
N ASN A 81 0.34 14.89 14.73
CA ASN A 81 -1.07 14.57 14.48
C ASN A 81 -1.29 13.15 13.94
N SER A 82 -0.22 12.42 13.62
CA SER A 82 -0.28 10.99 13.27
C SER A 82 -0.53 10.10 14.49
N ARG A 83 -1.31 9.03 14.31
CA ARG A 83 -1.60 8.04 15.35
C ARG A 83 -0.77 6.78 15.13
N LYS A 84 0.28 6.60 15.94
CA LYS A 84 1.29 5.55 15.76
C LYS A 84 1.11 4.35 16.68
N ASP A 85 0.37 4.54 17.77
CA ASP A 85 0.22 3.58 18.87
C ASP A 85 -1.13 2.84 18.85
N ILE A 86 -1.99 3.15 17.87
CA ILE A 86 -3.29 2.51 17.66
C ILE A 86 -3.24 1.58 16.44
N HIS A 87 -4.23 0.69 16.34
CA HIS A 87 -4.39 -0.26 15.24
C HIS A 87 -5.76 0.00 14.59
N PRO A 88 -5.83 0.38 13.30
CA PRO A 88 -4.71 0.62 12.37
C PRO A 88 -3.91 1.87 12.73
N LYS A 89 -2.62 1.91 12.36
CA LYS A 89 -1.83 3.14 12.44
C LYS A 89 -2.35 4.14 11.40
N SER A 90 -2.23 5.44 11.66
CA SER A 90 -2.53 6.46 10.68
C SER A 90 -1.49 7.57 10.65
N TYR A 91 -1.14 8.01 9.43
CA TYR A 91 -0.15 9.05 9.22
C TYR A 91 -0.76 10.23 8.48
N VAL A 92 -0.55 11.42 9.02
CA VAL A 92 -0.95 12.68 8.40
C VAL A 92 0.18 13.17 7.51
N ILE A 93 -0.12 13.43 6.25
CA ILE A 93 0.81 14.02 5.28
C ILE A 93 0.22 15.34 4.80
N ASN A 94 0.97 16.41 5.02
CA ASN A 94 0.59 17.75 4.62
C ASN A 94 1.26 18.10 3.30
N ARG A 95 0.48 18.63 2.37
CA ARG A 95 1.01 19.21 1.14
C ARG A 95 0.17 20.42 0.77
N ASN A 96 0.83 21.55 0.55
CA ASN A 96 0.17 22.83 0.33
C ASN A 96 -0.84 23.12 1.47
N SER A 97 -2.09 23.43 1.13
CA SER A 97 -3.18 23.67 2.08
C SER A 97 -4.04 22.44 2.35
N VAL A 98 -3.60 21.25 1.94
CA VAL A 98 -4.36 20.00 2.08
C VAL A 98 -3.59 19.02 2.98
N SER A 99 -4.33 18.39 3.89
CA SER A 99 -3.81 17.35 4.77
C SER A 99 -4.49 16.03 4.42
N PHE A 100 -3.69 15.01 4.13
CA PHE A 100 -4.13 13.66 3.83
C PHE A 100 -3.85 12.76 5.03
N VAL A 101 -4.74 11.82 5.31
CA VAL A 101 -4.55 10.80 6.35
C VAL A 101 -4.51 9.44 5.67
N PHE A 102 -3.39 8.73 5.83
CA PHE A 102 -3.20 7.37 5.32
C PHE A 102 -3.26 6.37 6.45
N THR A 103 -4.09 5.34 6.30
CA THR A 103 -4.18 4.24 7.24
C THR A 103 -3.21 3.12 6.88
N LEU A 104 -2.60 2.50 7.88
CA LEU A 104 -1.71 1.35 7.75
C LEU A 104 -2.16 0.25 8.72
N PRO A 105 -3.13 -0.58 8.33
CA PRO A 105 -3.55 -1.74 9.11
C PRO A 105 -2.43 -2.77 9.18
N HIS A 106 -2.36 -3.49 10.29
CA HIS A 106 -1.36 -4.53 10.51
C HIS A 106 -1.56 -5.69 9.53
N GLU A 107 -0.49 -6.18 8.89
CA GLU A 107 -0.51 -7.26 7.90
C GLU A 107 -1.49 -7.06 6.71
N SER A 108 -1.93 -5.82 6.46
CA SER A 108 -2.77 -5.49 5.32
C SER A 108 -1.98 -4.87 4.18
N PHE A 109 -2.31 -5.29 2.95
CA PHE A 109 -1.82 -4.66 1.72
C PHE A 109 -2.57 -3.38 1.34
N ILE A 110 -3.59 -2.97 2.10
CA ILE A 110 -4.41 -1.79 1.82
C ILE A 110 -3.93 -0.62 2.66
N SER A 111 -3.72 0.53 2.02
CA SER A 111 -3.62 1.83 2.68
C SER A 111 -4.76 2.71 2.20
N GLU A 112 -5.76 2.92 3.05
CA GLU A 112 -6.86 3.81 2.71
C GLU A 112 -6.47 5.27 3.01
N VAL A 113 -6.74 6.15 2.05
CA VAL A 113 -6.52 7.59 2.18
C VAL A 113 -7.81 8.33 2.49
N PHE A 114 -7.70 9.36 3.32
CA PHE A 114 -8.77 10.25 3.70
C PHE A 114 -8.30 11.70 3.60
N LEU A 115 -9.21 12.62 3.31
CA LEU A 115 -8.95 14.04 3.55
C LEU A 115 -9.13 14.34 5.04
N LYS A 116 -8.12 14.95 5.65
CA LYS A 116 -8.20 15.39 7.04
C LYS A 116 -9.25 16.50 7.14
N ASP A 117 -10.33 16.20 7.84
CA ASP A 117 -11.32 17.17 8.29
C ASP A 117 -11.27 17.25 9.83
N LYS A 118 -12.21 17.94 10.48
CA LYS A 118 -12.26 18.15 11.95
C LYS A 118 -12.32 16.86 12.79
N THR A 119 -12.49 15.69 12.20
CA THR A 119 -12.61 14.42 12.93
C THR A 119 -11.24 13.78 13.20
N ASP A 120 -10.86 13.69 14.47
CA ASP A 120 -9.53 13.21 14.90
C ASP A 120 -9.37 11.67 14.94
N ASN A 121 -10.40 10.91 14.56
CA ASN A 121 -10.41 9.44 14.65
C ASN A 121 -10.77 8.81 13.29
N ILE A 122 -9.77 8.70 12.42
CA ILE A 122 -9.89 8.06 11.12
C ILE A 122 -9.41 6.61 11.22
N CYS A 123 -10.31 5.67 10.88
CA CYS A 123 -10.04 4.24 10.73
C CYS A 123 -10.51 3.79 9.36
N ASN A 124 -10.10 2.58 8.94
CA ASN A 124 -10.55 2.02 7.67
C ASN A 124 -12.07 1.93 7.55
N SER A 125 -12.56 2.16 6.33
CA SER A 125 -13.94 1.96 5.94
C SER A 125 -14.36 0.52 6.18
N LYS A 126 -15.62 0.36 6.61
CA LYS A 126 -16.23 -0.95 6.94
C LYS A 126 -17.32 -1.37 5.96
N LYS A 127 -17.71 -0.48 5.04
CA LYS A 127 -18.82 -0.66 4.11
C LYS A 127 -18.55 0.15 2.84
N GLY A 128 -19.20 -0.26 1.75
CA GLY A 128 -19.09 0.39 0.45
C GLY A 128 -17.85 -0.04 -0.31
N PHE A 129 -17.60 0.63 -1.44
CA PHE A 129 -16.47 0.31 -2.31
C PHE A 129 -15.33 1.33 -2.16
N GLY A 130 -14.13 0.88 -2.53
CA GLY A 130 -12.94 1.71 -2.63
C GLY A 130 -12.26 1.57 -3.98
N THR A 131 -12.01 2.68 -4.63
CA THR A 131 -11.26 2.77 -5.88
C THR A 131 -9.77 2.67 -5.58
N ILE A 132 -9.05 1.79 -6.28
CA ILE A 132 -7.59 1.65 -6.15
C ILE A 132 -6.93 2.70 -7.03
N ILE A 133 -6.18 3.61 -6.41
CA ILE A 133 -5.55 4.74 -7.11
C ILE A 133 -4.04 4.56 -7.32
N HIS A 134 -3.43 3.59 -6.64
CA HIS A 134 -2.01 3.28 -6.76
C HIS A 134 -1.76 1.80 -6.53
N TYR A 135 -0.83 1.25 -7.32
CA TYR A 135 -0.29 -0.09 -7.16
C TYR A 135 1.22 0.01 -6.88
N PRO A 136 1.76 -0.81 -5.97
CA PRO A 136 3.19 -0.95 -5.79
C PRO A 136 3.90 -1.26 -7.11
N ASN A 137 5.12 -0.73 -7.27
CA ASN A 137 5.93 -0.93 -8.47
C ASN A 137 6.56 -2.34 -8.48
N ASP A 138 5.75 -3.35 -8.79
CA ASP A 138 6.13 -4.76 -8.83
C ASP A 138 5.34 -5.48 -9.93
N ASP A 139 6.03 -5.89 -11.00
CA ASP A 139 5.41 -6.59 -12.13
C ASP A 139 4.82 -7.95 -11.73
N ASN A 140 5.30 -8.54 -10.64
CA ASN A 140 4.84 -9.82 -10.11
C ASN A 140 4.04 -9.64 -8.82
N LEU A 141 3.33 -8.51 -8.64
CA LEU A 141 2.59 -8.20 -7.42
C LEU A 141 1.50 -9.24 -7.11
N LEU A 142 0.87 -9.81 -8.14
CA LEU A 142 -0.21 -10.80 -8.00
C LEU A 142 0.33 -12.23 -7.99
N TYR A 143 -0.09 -13.01 -7.01
CA TYR A 143 0.14 -14.44 -6.92
C TYR A 143 -1.20 -15.17 -6.78
N ILE A 144 -1.27 -16.37 -7.32
CA ILE A 144 -2.46 -17.21 -7.27
C ILE A 144 -1.99 -18.61 -6.94
N ASP A 145 -2.58 -19.18 -5.88
CA ASP A 145 -2.28 -20.56 -5.49
C ASP A 145 -2.64 -21.54 -6.62
N SER A 146 -1.75 -22.50 -6.87
CA SER A 146 -1.91 -23.48 -7.96
C SER A 146 -2.66 -24.74 -7.55
N ASN A 147 -3.48 -24.67 -6.50
CA ASN A 147 -4.24 -25.82 -6.01
C ASN A 147 -5.42 -26.16 -6.95
N GLN A 148 -5.95 -27.38 -6.86
CA GLN A 148 -7.00 -27.87 -7.76
C GLN A 148 -8.28 -27.04 -7.67
N TYR A 149 -8.64 -26.60 -6.46
CA TYR A 149 -9.82 -25.77 -6.21
C TYR A 149 -9.73 -24.42 -6.97
N ILE A 150 -8.61 -23.71 -6.84
CA ILE A 150 -8.41 -22.39 -7.47
C ILE A 150 -8.28 -22.50 -8.98
N ASN A 151 -7.62 -23.55 -9.47
CA ASN A 151 -7.56 -23.80 -10.92
C ASN A 151 -8.95 -24.08 -11.50
N CYS A 152 -9.77 -24.89 -10.82
CA CYS A 152 -11.17 -25.13 -11.20
C CYS A 152 -11.97 -23.82 -11.29
N GLN A 153 -11.85 -22.96 -10.27
CA GLN A 153 -12.55 -21.67 -10.25
C GLN A 153 -12.10 -20.76 -11.40
N LYS A 154 -10.79 -20.67 -11.64
CA LYS A 154 -10.24 -19.86 -12.75
C LYS A 154 -10.72 -20.34 -14.11
N GLU A 155 -10.68 -21.64 -14.35
CA GLU A 155 -11.13 -22.24 -15.60
C GLU A 155 -12.62 -22.00 -15.82
N SER A 156 -13.43 -22.19 -14.77
CA SER A 156 -14.88 -21.95 -14.81
C SER A 156 -15.24 -20.50 -15.15
N ILE A 157 -14.43 -19.54 -14.69
CA ILE A 157 -14.62 -18.11 -14.94
C ILE A 157 -13.94 -17.66 -16.26
N GLY A 158 -13.13 -18.53 -16.86
CA GLY A 158 -12.36 -18.24 -18.08
C GLY A 158 -11.19 -17.29 -17.85
N LEU A 159 -10.54 -17.35 -16.69
CA LEU A 159 -9.37 -16.56 -16.34
C LEU A 159 -8.09 -17.26 -16.82
N LYS A 160 -7.43 -16.69 -17.84
CA LYS A 160 -6.31 -17.33 -18.55
C LYS A 160 -5.03 -17.44 -17.71
N ASN A 161 -4.46 -16.31 -17.31
CA ASN A 161 -3.18 -16.26 -16.60
C ASN A 161 -3.16 -15.12 -15.57
N THR A 162 -2.15 -15.14 -14.69
CA THR A 162 -2.02 -14.18 -13.59
C THR A 162 -1.90 -12.74 -14.08
N ASN A 163 -1.12 -12.48 -15.14
CA ASN A 163 -0.94 -11.13 -15.68
C ASN A 163 -2.26 -10.56 -16.22
N TYR A 164 -3.02 -11.38 -16.96
CA TYR A 164 -4.35 -11.01 -17.45
C TYR A 164 -5.31 -10.67 -16.31
N ILE A 165 -5.30 -11.45 -15.23
CA ILE A 165 -6.12 -11.16 -14.04
C ILE A 165 -5.66 -9.84 -13.40
N PHE A 166 -4.35 -9.61 -13.31
CA PHE A 166 -3.82 -8.38 -12.74
C PHE A 166 -4.18 -7.15 -13.60
N ASP A 167 -4.18 -7.27 -14.92
CA ASP A 167 -4.61 -6.21 -15.85
C ASP A 167 -6.10 -5.89 -15.70
N LEU A 168 -6.96 -6.90 -15.47
CA LEU A 168 -8.38 -6.70 -15.16
C LEU A 168 -8.55 -5.95 -13.83
N ILE A 169 -7.78 -6.33 -12.80
CA ILE A 169 -7.79 -5.64 -11.51
C ILE A 169 -7.28 -4.19 -11.66
N LYS A 170 -6.23 -3.94 -12.44
CA LYS A 170 -5.73 -2.56 -12.68
C LYS A 170 -6.75 -1.68 -13.41
N SER A 171 -7.53 -2.26 -14.32
CA SER A 171 -8.48 -1.51 -15.16
C SER A 171 -9.84 -1.26 -14.51
N SER A 172 -10.29 -2.15 -13.62
CA SER A 172 -11.66 -2.09 -13.07
C SER A 172 -11.76 -2.51 -11.60
N GLY A 173 -10.63 -2.73 -10.94
CA GLY A 173 -10.57 -3.25 -9.59
C GLY A 173 -11.10 -2.29 -8.54
N LYS A 174 -11.95 -2.81 -7.65
CA LYS A 174 -12.44 -2.11 -6.46
C LYS A 174 -12.29 -2.99 -5.23
N ILE A 175 -12.01 -2.37 -4.09
CA ILE A 175 -12.08 -3.04 -2.79
C ILE A 175 -13.54 -3.01 -2.32
N ASP A 176 -14.07 -4.16 -1.91
CA ASP A 176 -15.33 -4.21 -1.15
C ASP A 176 -15.00 -4.19 0.34
N PHE A 177 -15.22 -3.05 0.99
CA PHE A 177 -14.96 -2.90 2.42
C PHE A 177 -15.96 -3.68 3.29
N SER A 178 -17.13 -4.04 2.74
CA SER A 178 -18.16 -4.80 3.45
C SER A 178 -17.77 -6.26 3.62
N GLN A 179 -17.00 -6.80 2.67
CA GLN A 179 -16.48 -8.16 2.68
C GLN A 179 -15.01 -8.26 3.15
N THR A 180 -14.35 -7.11 3.32
CA THR A 180 -13.00 -7.04 3.86
C THR A 180 -12.99 -7.16 5.38
N ASN A 181 -12.12 -8.02 5.92
CA ASN A 181 -11.89 -8.19 7.35
C ASN A 181 -10.44 -7.86 7.74
N PHE A 182 -10.23 -6.60 8.15
CA PHE A 182 -8.94 -6.09 8.64
C PHE A 182 -8.47 -6.74 9.95
N ASN A 183 -9.37 -7.35 10.73
CA ASN A 183 -9.06 -7.91 12.05
C ASN A 183 -8.84 -9.43 12.02
N GLN A 184 -8.95 -10.06 10.85
CA GLN A 184 -8.78 -11.50 10.73
C GLN A 184 -7.34 -11.93 11.00
N THR A 185 -7.19 -12.99 11.80
CA THR A 185 -5.90 -13.62 12.13
C THR A 185 -5.75 -14.98 11.44
N PRO A 186 -4.53 -15.41 11.06
CA PRO A 186 -3.25 -14.71 11.23
C PRO A 186 -3.04 -13.55 10.26
N LYS A 187 -3.79 -13.52 9.15
CA LYS A 187 -3.70 -12.48 8.12
C LYS A 187 -5.07 -11.92 7.78
N PRO A 188 -5.20 -10.59 7.63
CA PRO A 188 -6.41 -9.97 7.10
C PRO A 188 -6.83 -10.57 5.77
N LYS A 189 -8.13 -10.73 5.57
CA LYS A 189 -8.72 -11.11 4.29
C LYS A 189 -9.39 -9.90 3.67
N HIS A 190 -9.09 -9.65 2.42
CA HIS A 190 -9.60 -8.53 1.65
C HIS A 190 -10.38 -9.05 0.45
N HIS A 191 -11.42 -8.33 0.06
CA HIS A 191 -12.22 -8.70 -1.11
C HIS A 191 -12.01 -7.67 -2.22
N ILE A 192 -11.57 -8.14 -3.39
CA ILE A 192 -11.40 -7.32 -4.58
C ILE A 192 -12.46 -7.75 -5.60
N THR A 193 -13.12 -6.79 -6.20
CA THR A 193 -14.05 -6.99 -7.32
C THR A 193 -13.45 -6.39 -8.58
N PHE A 194 -13.66 -7.01 -9.74
CA PHE A 194 -13.25 -6.50 -11.03
C PHE A 194 -14.20 -6.97 -12.12
N ILE A 195 -14.19 -6.29 -13.28
CA ILE A 195 -15.10 -6.57 -14.38
C ILE A 195 -14.41 -7.42 -15.44
N LYS A 196 -15.08 -8.50 -15.86
CA LYS A 196 -14.72 -9.30 -17.04
C LYS A 196 -15.97 -9.56 -17.86
N ASP A 197 -15.92 -9.25 -19.16
CA ASP A 197 -17.02 -9.51 -20.10
C ASP A 197 -18.38 -8.95 -19.60
N LYS A 198 -18.36 -7.76 -18.96
CA LYS A 198 -19.50 -7.09 -18.29
C LYS A 198 -20.04 -7.77 -17.03
N ASN A 199 -19.43 -8.86 -16.58
CA ASN A 199 -19.75 -9.50 -15.32
C ASN A 199 -18.77 -9.08 -14.24
N GLU A 200 -19.27 -8.90 -13.02
CA GLU A 200 -18.44 -8.67 -11.84
C GLU A 200 -17.92 -10.01 -11.30
N ILE A 201 -16.62 -10.06 -11.06
CA ILE A 201 -15.94 -11.19 -10.43
C ILE A 201 -15.34 -10.69 -9.12
N GLY A 202 -15.61 -11.42 -8.05
CA GLY A 202 -14.98 -11.24 -6.76
C GLY A 202 -13.76 -12.14 -6.59
N CYS A 203 -12.82 -11.72 -5.78
CA CYS A 203 -11.79 -12.62 -5.26
C CYS A 203 -11.40 -12.23 -3.84
N THR A 204 -11.15 -13.25 -3.03
CA THR A 204 -10.58 -13.06 -1.70
C THR A 204 -9.06 -13.09 -1.78
N VAL A 205 -8.42 -12.08 -1.21
CA VAL A 205 -6.99 -11.81 -1.32
C VAL A 205 -6.39 -11.62 0.06
N ILE A 206 -5.20 -12.18 0.28
CA ILE A 206 -4.39 -11.95 1.49
C ILE A 206 -3.02 -11.38 1.11
N TRP A 207 -2.38 -10.69 2.05
CA TRP A 207 -1.00 -10.23 1.84
C TRP A 207 0.00 -11.31 2.23
N TYR A 208 0.79 -11.83 1.29
CA TYR A 208 1.77 -12.88 1.58
C TYR A 208 3.09 -12.64 0.85
N LYS A 209 4.20 -12.57 1.60
CA LYS A 209 5.54 -12.27 1.07
C LYS A 209 5.57 -11.03 0.17
N ASN A 210 4.89 -9.97 0.59
CA ASN A 210 4.70 -8.71 -0.15
C ASN A 210 3.95 -8.86 -1.49
N LYS A 211 3.23 -9.97 -1.69
CA LYS A 211 2.39 -10.23 -2.86
C LYS A 211 0.91 -10.25 -2.48
N LEU A 212 0.07 -9.87 -3.41
CA LEU A 212 -1.37 -10.09 -3.37
C LEU A 212 -1.63 -11.57 -3.70
N ASN A 213 -1.93 -12.39 -2.71
CA ASN A 213 -2.24 -13.79 -2.95
C ASN A 213 -3.75 -14.01 -3.02
N ILE A 214 -4.26 -14.40 -4.19
CA ILE A 214 -5.66 -14.79 -4.36
C ILE A 214 -5.86 -16.20 -3.81
N ILE A 215 -6.75 -16.32 -2.83
CA ILE A 215 -7.07 -17.58 -2.16
C ILE A 215 -8.41 -18.19 -2.59
N THR A 216 -9.34 -17.39 -3.14
CA THR A 216 -10.61 -17.85 -3.73
C THR A 216 -11.09 -16.84 -4.77
N PHE A 217 -11.84 -17.31 -5.76
CA PHE A 217 -12.67 -16.48 -6.64
C PHE A 217 -14.14 -16.69 -6.33
N ASP A 218 -14.90 -15.62 -6.42
CA ASP A 218 -16.34 -15.58 -6.19
C ASP A 218 -17.01 -15.04 -7.46
N SER A 219 -18.10 -15.67 -7.89
CA SER A 219 -18.80 -15.29 -9.12
C SER A 219 -20.30 -15.48 -8.98
N ILE A 220 -21.06 -14.73 -9.79
CA ILE A 220 -22.51 -14.89 -9.93
C ILE A 220 -22.85 -16.27 -10.53
N PHE A 221 -21.91 -16.87 -11.27
CA PHE A 221 -22.05 -18.23 -11.78
C PHE A 221 -21.77 -19.24 -10.66
N LYS A 222 -22.62 -20.27 -10.56
CA LYS A 222 -22.40 -21.36 -9.61
C LYS A 222 -21.08 -22.08 -9.94
N LEU A 223 -20.12 -21.95 -9.05
CA LEU A 223 -18.83 -22.64 -9.14
C LEU A 223 -19.00 -24.01 -8.48
N ASP A 224 -19.25 -25.05 -9.28
CA ASP A 224 -19.29 -26.44 -8.78
C ASP A 224 -17.86 -26.99 -8.52
N CYS A 225 -17.05 -26.25 -7.75
CA CYS A 225 -15.69 -26.63 -7.36
C CYS A 225 -15.60 -27.07 -5.89
N ASP A 226 -16.68 -26.96 -5.11
CA ASP A 226 -16.69 -27.20 -3.65
C ASP A 226 -16.30 -28.65 -3.27
N SER A 227 -16.51 -29.62 -4.16
CA SER A 227 -16.08 -31.01 -3.95
C SER A 227 -14.56 -31.17 -3.87
N LEU A 228 -13.78 -30.16 -4.29
CA LEU A 228 -12.32 -30.15 -4.29
C LEU A 228 -11.71 -29.55 -3.01
N LEU A 229 -12.53 -29.05 -2.08
CA LEU A 229 -12.06 -28.55 -0.77
C LEU A 229 -11.70 -29.69 0.20
N LEU A 230 -12.09 -30.93 -0.10
CA LEU A 230 -11.99 -32.10 0.78
C LEU A 230 -10.86 -33.08 0.42
N ASN A 231 -10.08 -32.79 -0.63
CA ASN A 231 -8.90 -33.56 -1.06
C ASN A 231 -7.64 -32.70 -1.00
#